data_AF-A0A9E6F097-F1
#
_entry.id   AF-A0A9E6F097-F1
#
_cell.length_a   1.000
_cell.length_b   1.000
_cell.length_c   1.000
_cell.angle_alpha   90.00
_cell.angle_beta   90.00
_cell.angle_gamma   90.00
#
_symmetry.space_group_name_H-M   'P 1'
#
loop_
_entity.id
_entity.type
_entity.pdbx_description
1 polymer ?
#
loop_
_entity_poly.entity_id
_entity_poly.type
_entity_poly.pdbx_seq_one_letter_code
_entity_poly.pdbx_strand_id
1 'polypeptide(L)'
;MNKKINIHFVCEGNTFRSRLAEAYLRSKHVDATVTSSGVKAAKNYNGPITIYSKNIAKNENIEKYLAPSWTQTTKELIEKQDLVIFMNKKYYNFCTNDLHCTIKEYLIWDIPDVFDYPNSDAKDYADKVKIYTENAHKSYQKIKKNIYSLIIKEAL
;
A
#
# COMPACT_ATOMS: atom_id res chain seq x y z
N MET A 1 -29.62 6.42 -2.57
CA MET A 1 -28.49 5.52 -2.93
C MET A 1 -27.33 5.94 -2.03
N ASN A 2 -26.83 5.04 -1.18
CA ASN A 2 -25.67 5.37 -0.33
C ASN A 2 -24.46 5.60 -1.24
N LYS A 3 -23.73 6.70 -1.02
CA LYS A 3 -22.55 7.05 -1.81
C LYS A 3 -21.47 5.99 -1.59
N LYS A 4 -20.99 5.38 -2.67
CA LYS A 4 -19.83 4.48 -2.64
C LYS A 4 -18.60 5.22 -2.15
N ILE A 5 -17.93 4.70 -1.12
CA ILE A 5 -16.76 5.33 -0.50
C ILE A 5 -15.50 5.15 -1.35
N ASN A 6 -14.67 6.19 -1.45
CA ASN A 6 -13.37 6.12 -2.12
C ASN A 6 -12.23 5.95 -1.10
N ILE A 7 -11.54 4.81 -1.16
CA ILE A 7 -10.41 4.46 -0.29
C ILE A 7 -9.11 4.44 -1.09
N HIS A 8 -8.09 5.12 -0.59
CA HIS A 8 -6.80 5.24 -1.28
C HIS A 8 -5.61 4.91 -0.38
N PHE A 9 -4.76 3.96 -0.81
CA PHE A 9 -3.54 3.58 -0.09
C PHE A 9 -2.30 4.31 -0.62
N VAL A 10 -1.45 4.83 0.27
CA VAL A 10 -0.23 5.58 -0.10
C VAL A 10 1.02 4.92 0.49
N CYS A 11 2.03 4.66 -0.35
CA CYS A 11 3.37 4.27 0.11
C CYS A 11 4.48 5.06 -0.61
N GLU A 12 5.72 4.54 -0.67
CA GLU A 12 6.82 5.20 -1.39
C GLU A 12 6.73 4.97 -2.90
N GLY A 13 6.89 3.73 -3.37
CA GLY A 13 7.03 3.45 -4.80
C GLY A 13 5.76 2.97 -5.50
N ASN A 14 4.68 2.70 -4.77
CA ASN A 14 3.48 2.01 -5.27
C ASN A 14 3.73 0.62 -5.88
N THR A 15 4.80 -0.07 -5.49
CA THR A 15 5.17 -1.39 -6.05
C THR A 15 5.14 -2.51 -5.02
N PHE A 16 4.80 -2.18 -3.76
CA PHE A 16 4.70 -3.12 -2.65
C PHE A 16 3.49 -2.86 -1.74
N ARG A 17 3.70 -2.23 -0.58
CA ARG A 17 2.73 -2.14 0.52
C ARG A 17 1.35 -1.63 0.07
N SER A 18 1.29 -0.46 -0.57
CA SER A 18 0.02 0.11 -1.03
C SER A 18 -0.64 -0.70 -2.14
N ARG A 19 0.15 -1.30 -3.04
CA ARG A 19 -0.34 -2.15 -4.13
C ARG A 19 -0.97 -3.44 -3.63
N LEU A 20 -0.34 -4.10 -2.66
CA LEU A 20 -0.90 -5.31 -2.04
C LEU A 20 -2.13 -5.00 -1.20
N ALA A 21 -2.16 -3.87 -0.51
CA ALA A 21 -3.35 -3.44 0.25
C ALA A 21 -4.55 -3.19 -0.66
N GLU A 22 -4.35 -2.49 -1.78
CA GLU A 22 -5.40 -2.30 -2.80
C GLU A 22 -5.93 -3.64 -3.32
N ALA A 23 -5.04 -4.52 -3.78
CA ALA A 23 -5.44 -5.81 -4.33
C ALA A 23 -6.16 -6.68 -3.29
N TYR A 24 -5.66 -6.70 -2.05
CA TYR A 24 -6.26 -7.49 -0.99
C TYR A 24 -7.65 -6.97 -0.60
N LEU A 25 -7.84 -5.65 -0.42
CA LEU A 25 -9.16 -5.10 -0.10
C LEU A 25 -10.15 -5.31 -1.26
N ARG A 26 -9.72 -5.13 -2.51
CA ARG A 26 -10.56 -5.46 -3.69
C ARG A 26 -10.98 -6.92 -3.73
N SER A 27 -10.11 -7.84 -3.29
CA SER A 27 -10.44 -9.27 -3.22
C SER A 27 -11.56 -9.60 -2.22
N LYS A 28 -11.90 -8.66 -1.32
CA LYS A 28 -12.99 -8.81 -0.36
C LYS A 28 -14.35 -8.37 -0.88
N HIS A 29 -14.41 -7.88 -2.12
CA HIS A 29 -15.67 -7.49 -2.76
C HIS A 29 -16.48 -6.45 -1.97
N VAL A 30 -15.78 -5.59 -1.23
CA VAL A 30 -16.37 -4.46 -0.50
C VAL A 30 -17.03 -3.47 -1.46
N ASP A 31 -18.10 -2.81 -1.02
CA ASP A 31 -18.73 -1.75 -1.82
C ASP A 31 -17.98 -0.40 -1.69
N ALA A 32 -16.71 -0.42 -2.11
CA ALA A 32 -15.83 0.74 -2.11
C ALA A 32 -15.03 0.82 -3.41
N THR A 33 -14.69 2.04 -3.83
CA THR A 33 -13.67 2.26 -4.86
C THR A 33 -12.32 2.25 -4.18
N VAL A 34 -11.49 1.25 -4.48
CA VAL A 34 -10.20 1.07 -3.84
C VAL A 34 -9.09 1.34 -4.83
N THR A 35 -8.15 2.21 -4.48
CA THR A 35 -6.99 2.57 -5.34
C THR A 35 -5.71 2.74 -4.51
N SER A 36 -4.56 2.86 -5.16
CA SER A 36 -3.30 3.15 -4.47
C SER A 36 -2.34 4.01 -5.28
N SER A 37 -1.39 4.65 -4.58
CA SER A 37 -0.29 5.42 -5.19
C SER A 37 0.99 5.37 -4.34
N GLY A 38 2.01 6.08 -4.82
CA GLY A 38 3.30 6.21 -4.16
C GLY A 38 3.93 7.58 -4.38
N VAL A 39 4.48 8.16 -3.31
CA VAL A 39 5.03 9.52 -3.31
C VAL A 39 6.29 9.68 -4.17
N LYS A 40 6.96 8.56 -4.50
CA LYS A 40 8.12 8.48 -5.40
C LYS A 40 7.89 7.47 -6.53
N ALA A 41 6.64 7.16 -6.88
CA ALA A 41 6.37 6.16 -7.91
C ALA A 41 6.94 6.55 -9.28
N ALA A 42 6.97 7.85 -9.61
CA ALA A 42 7.57 8.37 -10.84
C ALA A 42 9.07 8.04 -10.98
N LYS A 43 9.78 7.77 -9.88
CA LYS A 43 11.19 7.39 -9.91
C LYS A 43 11.43 5.95 -10.37
N ASN A 44 10.39 5.11 -10.37
CA ASN A 44 10.40 3.73 -10.87
C ASN A 44 11.56 2.85 -10.33
N TYR A 45 11.95 3.03 -9.07
CA TYR A 45 13.11 2.34 -8.49
C TYR A 45 13.05 0.81 -8.56
N ASN A 46 11.85 0.24 -8.59
CA ASN A 46 11.63 -1.21 -8.48
C ASN A 46 10.87 -1.79 -9.69
N GLY A 47 10.77 -1.05 -10.80
CA GLY A 47 9.96 -1.44 -11.94
C GLY A 47 8.45 -1.44 -11.66
N PRO A 48 7.63 -2.16 -12.45
CA PRO A 48 6.17 -2.11 -12.36
C PRO A 48 5.57 -2.56 -11.04
N ILE A 49 6.19 -3.57 -10.44
CA ILE A 49 5.83 -4.19 -9.17
C ILE A 49 7.02 -5.05 -8.72
N THR A 50 7.26 -5.10 -7.41
CA THR A 50 8.38 -5.87 -6.85
C THR A 50 8.14 -7.39 -6.98
N ILE A 51 9.22 -8.18 -7.01
CA ILE A 51 9.11 -9.64 -7.14
C ILE A 51 8.39 -10.28 -5.95
N TYR A 52 8.67 -9.84 -4.73
CA TYR A 52 8.01 -10.35 -3.53
C TYR A 52 6.52 -9.97 -3.50
N SER A 53 6.12 -8.82 -4.07
CA SER A 53 4.70 -8.51 -4.25
C SER A 53 3.99 -9.44 -5.24
N LYS A 54 4.63 -9.74 -6.37
CA LYS A 54 4.07 -10.73 -7.32
C LYS A 54 3.88 -12.08 -6.63
N ASN A 55 4.91 -12.55 -5.93
CA ASN A 55 4.87 -13.84 -5.24
C ASN A 55 3.80 -13.88 -4.15
N ILE A 56 3.67 -12.82 -3.33
CA ILE A 56 2.62 -12.73 -2.31
C ILE A 56 1.23 -12.72 -2.98
N ALA A 57 1.04 -11.91 -4.01
CA ALA A 57 -0.25 -11.83 -4.70
C ALA A 57 -0.67 -13.18 -5.30
N LYS A 58 0.28 -13.92 -5.87
CA LYS A 58 0.08 -15.28 -6.38
C LYS A 58 -0.31 -16.25 -5.27
N ASN A 59 0.48 -16.30 -4.20
CA ASN A 59 0.24 -17.22 -3.07
C ASN A 59 -1.12 -16.96 -2.39
N GLU A 60 -1.60 -15.72 -2.42
CA GLU A 60 -2.87 -15.31 -1.82
C GLU A 60 -4.03 -15.32 -2.83
N ASN A 61 -3.79 -15.73 -4.08
CA ASN A 61 -4.77 -15.75 -5.17
C ASN A 61 -5.43 -14.38 -5.44
N ILE A 62 -4.67 -13.29 -5.28
CA ILE A 62 -5.15 -11.91 -5.49
C ILE A 62 -4.53 -11.21 -6.72
N GLU A 63 -3.78 -11.92 -7.55
CA GLU A 63 -3.11 -11.34 -8.73
C GLU A 63 -4.08 -10.59 -9.65
N LYS A 64 -5.27 -11.13 -9.88
CA LYS A 64 -6.32 -10.52 -10.72
C LYS A 64 -6.83 -9.16 -10.19
N TYR A 65 -6.55 -8.82 -8.94
CA TYR A 65 -6.95 -7.55 -8.32
C TYR A 65 -5.83 -6.51 -8.28
N LEU A 66 -4.60 -6.88 -8.68
CA LEU A 66 -3.48 -5.93 -8.77
C LEU A 66 -3.79 -4.84 -9.79
N ALA A 67 -3.53 -3.59 -9.42
CA ALA A 67 -3.53 -2.51 -10.40
C ALA A 67 -2.46 -2.78 -11.48
N PRO A 68 -2.75 -2.46 -12.76
CA PRO A 68 -1.89 -2.80 -13.90
C PRO A 68 -0.57 -2.02 -13.92
N SER A 69 -0.54 -0.83 -13.31
CA SER A 69 0.62 0.07 -13.31
C SER A 69 0.79 0.77 -11.96
N TRP A 70 1.95 1.40 -11.77
CA TRP A 70 2.21 2.25 -10.62
C TRP A 70 1.67 3.65 -10.85
N THR A 71 1.19 4.27 -9.78
CA THR A 71 0.60 5.61 -9.80
C THR A 71 1.38 6.53 -8.86
N GLN A 72 1.81 7.68 -9.39
CA GLN A 72 2.41 8.76 -8.60
C GLN A 72 1.34 9.45 -7.75
N THR A 73 1.65 9.67 -6.48
CA THR A 73 0.78 10.47 -5.60
C THR A 73 0.79 11.93 -6.07
N THR A 74 -0.40 12.51 -6.28
CA THR A 74 -0.61 13.94 -6.56
C THR A 74 -1.64 14.51 -5.60
N LYS A 75 -1.72 15.85 -5.52
CA LYS A 75 -2.71 16.54 -4.68
C LYS A 75 -4.14 16.19 -5.09
N GLU A 76 -4.46 16.29 -6.38
CA GLU A 76 -5.82 16.03 -6.89
C GLU A 76 -6.25 14.58 -6.63
N LEU A 77 -5.30 13.64 -6.71
CA LEU A 77 -5.56 12.24 -6.42
C LEU A 77 -5.94 12.04 -4.96
N ILE A 78 -5.32 12.76 -4.03
CA ILE A 78 -5.54 12.62 -2.58
C ILE A 78 -6.80 13.34 -2.12
N GLU A 79 -7.04 14.56 -2.59
CA GLU A 79 -8.16 15.39 -2.10
C GLU A 79 -9.55 14.89 -2.55
N LYS A 80 -9.63 14.05 -3.58
CA LYS A 80 -10.90 13.44 -4.04
C LYS A 80 -11.33 12.19 -3.27
N GLN A 81 -10.51 11.72 -2.33
CA GLN A 81 -10.75 10.47 -1.61
C GLN A 81 -11.59 10.72 -0.37
N ASP A 82 -12.44 9.77 -0.01
CA ASP A 82 -13.18 9.84 1.24
C ASP A 82 -12.28 9.40 2.41
N LEU A 83 -11.43 8.39 2.20
CA LEU A 83 -10.46 7.89 3.17
C LEU A 83 -9.08 7.64 2.54
N VAL A 84 -8.02 8.17 3.15
CA VAL A 84 -6.63 7.95 2.73
C VAL A 84 -5.85 7.18 3.78
N ILE A 85 -5.24 6.06 3.40
CA ILE A 85 -4.51 5.17 4.30
C ILE A 85 -3.02 5.24 3.97
N PHE A 86 -2.24 5.79 4.89
CA PHE A 86 -0.80 5.94 4.75
C PHE A 86 -0.06 4.75 5.35
N MET A 87 0.78 4.11 4.55
CA MET A 87 1.58 2.96 5.01
C MET A 87 2.65 3.35 6.02
N ASN A 88 3.00 4.64 6.12
CA ASN A 88 3.93 5.19 7.11
C ASN A 88 3.66 6.69 7.27
N LYS A 89 3.91 7.23 8.48
CA LYS A 89 3.70 8.65 8.80
C LYS A 89 4.45 9.60 7.86
N LYS A 90 5.62 9.21 7.34
CA LYS A 90 6.39 10.05 6.41
C LYS A 90 5.66 10.37 5.11
N TYR A 91 4.77 9.47 4.64
CA TYR A 91 3.98 9.70 3.42
C TYR A 91 2.78 10.63 3.68
N TYR A 92 2.22 10.59 4.89
CA TYR A 92 1.25 11.58 5.33
C TYR A 92 1.91 12.97 5.35
N ASN A 93 3.07 13.09 6.02
CA ASN A 93 3.83 14.34 6.07
C ASN A 93 4.16 14.87 4.67
N PHE A 94 4.56 14.00 3.74
CA PHE A 94 4.80 14.41 2.35
C PHE A 94 3.54 15.02 1.71
N CYS A 95 2.38 14.37 1.89
CA CYS A 95 1.14 14.89 1.31
C CYS A 95 0.72 16.23 1.93
N THR A 96 0.87 16.41 3.24
CA THR A 96 0.46 17.66 3.91
C THR A 96 1.45 18.79 3.74
N ASN A 97 2.76 18.48 3.78
CA ASN A 97 3.80 19.50 3.86
C ASN A 97 4.37 19.85 2.49
N ASP A 98 4.54 18.84 1.62
CA ASP A 98 5.17 19.04 0.31
C ASP A 98 4.12 19.24 -0.80
N LEU A 99 3.01 18.50 -0.74
CA LEU A 99 1.91 18.62 -1.71
C LEU A 99 0.78 19.56 -1.25
N HIS A 100 0.77 19.98 0.02
CA HIS A 100 -0.28 20.81 0.60
C HIS A 100 -1.70 20.27 0.36
N CYS A 101 -1.89 18.96 0.53
CA CYS A 101 -3.18 18.29 0.40
C CYS A 101 -4.10 18.60 1.59
N THR A 102 -5.38 18.82 1.30
CA THR A 102 -6.49 18.81 2.27
C THR A 102 -7.08 17.40 2.32
N ILE A 103 -6.79 16.66 3.39
CA ILE A 103 -7.22 15.27 3.50
C ILE A 103 -8.49 15.21 4.35
N LYS A 104 -9.58 14.70 3.77
CA LYS A 104 -10.88 14.58 4.44
C LYS A 104 -10.82 13.65 5.66
N GLU A 105 -10.32 12.44 5.45
CA GLU A 105 -10.14 11.45 6.51
C GLU A 105 -8.90 10.61 6.21
N TYR A 106 -8.17 10.21 7.26
CA TYR A 106 -6.99 9.39 7.10
C TYR A 106 -6.72 8.41 8.24
N LEU A 107 -6.00 7.35 7.89
CA LEU A 107 -5.36 6.43 8.83
C LEU A 107 -3.88 6.34 8.53
N ILE A 108 -3.06 6.13 9.57
CA ILE A 108 -1.65 5.78 9.44
C ILE A 108 -1.48 4.38 10.01
N TRP A 109 -1.05 3.43 9.18
CA TRP A 109 -0.88 2.03 9.59
C TRP A 109 0.53 1.69 10.04
N ASP A 110 1.50 2.55 9.75
CA ASP A 110 2.91 2.42 10.11
C ASP A 110 3.49 1.01 9.89
N ILE A 111 3.29 0.50 8.68
CA ILE A 111 3.73 -0.82 8.26
C ILE A 111 5.15 -0.72 7.70
N PRO A 112 6.15 -1.40 8.30
CA PRO A 112 7.53 -1.36 7.84
C PRO A 112 7.68 -1.79 6.37
N ASP A 113 8.61 -1.17 5.64
CA ASP A 113 9.11 -1.73 4.38
C ASP A 113 10.04 -2.92 4.64
N VAL A 114 10.45 -3.63 3.59
CA VAL A 114 11.34 -4.80 3.68
C VAL A 114 12.71 -4.48 4.29
N PHE A 115 13.15 -3.22 4.14
CA PHE A 115 14.42 -2.69 4.64
C PHE A 115 14.33 -2.06 6.03
N ASP A 116 13.11 -1.88 6.57
CA ASP A 116 12.89 -1.23 7.86
C ASP A 116 13.01 -2.25 9.03
N TYR A 117 13.30 -3.52 8.74
CA TYR A 117 13.42 -4.59 9.74
C TYR A 117 14.88 -4.77 10.17
N PRO A 118 15.16 -5.10 11.46
CA PRO A 118 16.53 -5.20 11.97
C PRO A 118 17.46 -6.18 11.26
N ASN A 119 16.91 -7.17 10.55
CA ASN A 119 17.68 -8.18 9.83
C ASN A 119 18.04 -7.75 8.39
N SER A 120 17.73 -6.52 7.97
CA SER A 120 17.92 -6.05 6.58
C SER A 120 19.38 -5.92 6.14
N ASP A 121 20.34 -5.95 7.07
CA ASP A 121 21.75 -5.64 6.83
C ASP A 121 22.59 -6.81 6.29
N ALA A 122 21.95 -7.82 5.70
CA ALA A 122 22.65 -8.92 5.08
C ALA A 122 23.63 -8.43 3.99
N LYS A 123 24.83 -9.01 3.96
CA LYS A 123 25.88 -8.63 3.00
C LYS A 123 25.73 -9.36 1.67
N ASP A 124 25.31 -10.62 1.70
CA ASP A 124 25.13 -11.45 0.50
C ASP A 124 23.79 -11.19 -0.20
N TYR A 125 23.78 -11.29 -1.53
CA TYR A 125 22.59 -11.02 -2.34
C TYR A 125 21.49 -12.08 -2.14
N ALA A 126 21.84 -13.37 -2.05
CA ALA A 126 20.86 -14.43 -1.86
C ALA A 126 20.18 -14.30 -0.49
N ASP A 127 20.96 -13.96 0.54
CA ASP A 127 20.43 -13.67 1.88
C ASP A 127 19.50 -12.47 1.87
N LYS A 128 19.84 -11.39 1.16
CA LYS A 128 18.93 -10.23 1.00
C LYS A 128 17.60 -10.61 0.37
N VAL A 129 17.61 -11.43 -0.69
CA VAL A 129 16.36 -11.86 -1.36
C VAL A 129 15.47 -12.64 -0.39
N LYS A 130 16.06 -13.59 0.37
CA LYS A 130 15.34 -14.37 1.37
C LYS A 130 14.77 -13.46 2.47
N ILE A 131 15.60 -12.59 3.04
CA ILE A 131 15.22 -11.68 4.13
C ILE A 131 14.13 -10.71 3.69
N TYR A 132 14.25 -10.09 2.51
CA TYR A 132 13.23 -9.19 2.00
C TYR A 132 11.93 -9.90 1.69
N THR A 133 11.98 -11.16 1.25
CA THR A 133 10.77 -11.96 1.04
C THR A 133 10.08 -12.26 2.38
N GLU A 134 10.84 -12.65 3.41
CA GLU A 134 10.30 -12.87 4.76
C GLU A 134 9.72 -11.58 5.36
N ASN A 135 10.43 -10.46 5.23
CA ASN A 135 9.99 -9.16 5.71
C ASN A 135 8.77 -8.66 4.94
N ALA A 136 8.72 -8.93 3.64
CA ALA A 136 7.56 -8.61 2.83
C ALA A 136 6.31 -9.36 3.32
N HIS A 137 6.48 -10.64 3.66
CA HIS A 137 5.40 -11.45 4.24
C HIS A 137 4.93 -10.89 5.59
N LYS A 138 5.86 -10.53 6.49
CA LYS A 138 5.53 -9.90 7.79
C LYS A 138 4.72 -8.61 7.61
N SER A 139 5.15 -7.73 6.71
CA SER A 139 4.43 -6.50 6.41
C SER A 139 3.05 -6.76 5.79
N TYR A 140 2.94 -7.77 4.93
CA TYR A 140 1.68 -8.17 4.35
C TYR A 140 0.70 -8.77 5.37
N GLN A 141 1.15 -9.53 6.37
CA GLN A 141 0.27 -9.99 7.45
C GLN A 141 -0.31 -8.82 8.26
N LYS A 142 0.48 -7.75 8.48
CA LYS A 142 -0.04 -6.51 9.09
C LYS A 142 -1.08 -5.84 8.20
N ILE A 143 -0.86 -5.79 6.88
CA ILE A 143 -1.84 -5.29 5.91
C ILE A 143 -3.16 -6.06 6.02
N LYS A 144 -3.10 -7.40 6.02
CA LYS A 144 -4.31 -8.25 6.15
C LYS A 144 -5.07 -7.94 7.42
N LYS A 145 -4.38 -7.93 8.57
CA LYS A 145 -4.99 -7.64 9.87
C LYS A 145 -5.68 -6.26 9.90
N ASN A 146 -5.02 -5.24 9.34
CA ASN A 146 -5.57 -3.90 9.31
C ASN A 146 -6.76 -3.79 8.35
N ILE A 147 -6.74 -4.48 7.20
CA ILE A 147 -7.88 -4.55 6.28
C ILE A 147 -9.08 -5.23 6.93
N TYR A 148 -8.89 -6.35 7.63
CA TYR A 148 -9.98 -6.99 8.37
C TYR A 148 -10.59 -6.04 9.40
N SER A 149 -9.74 -5.31 10.14
CA SER A 149 -10.21 -4.34 11.13
C SER A 149 -10.96 -3.17 10.49
N LEU A 150 -10.52 -2.73 9.30
CA LEU A 150 -11.15 -1.66 8.53
C LEU A 150 -12.56 -2.07 8.08
N ILE A 151 -12.70 -3.26 7.49
CA ILE A 151 -13.99 -3.77 7.00
C ILE A 151 -15.02 -3.84 8.14
N ILE A 152 -14.60 -4.34 9.31
CA ILE A 152 -15.47 -4.46 10.48
C ILE A 152 -15.92 -3.08 11.00
N LYS A 153 -15.00 -2.10 11.07
CA LYS A 153 -15.28 -0.77 11.62
C LYS A 153 -16.13 0.09 10.70
N GLU A 154 -15.81 0.08 9.42
CA GLU A 154 -16.45 0.91 8.39
C GLU A 154 -17.70 0.24 7.78
N ALA A 155 -18.02 -0.99 8.23
CA ALA A 155 -19.11 -1.82 7.71
C ALA A 155 -19.10 -1.94 6.16
N LEU A 156 -17.90 -2.12 5.59
CA LEU A 156 -17.64 -2.21 4.14
C LEU A 156 -18.02 -3.55 3.52
#